data_AF-A0A815VP26-F1
#
_entry.id   AF-A0A815VP26-F1
#
_cell.length_a   1.000
_cell.length_b   1.000
_cell.length_c   1.000
_cell.angle_alpha   90.00
_cell.angle_beta   90.00
_cell.angle_gamma   90.00
#
_symmetry.space_group_name_H-M   'P 1'
#
loop_
_entity.id
_entity.type
_entity.pdbx_description
1 polymer ?
#
loop_
_entity_poly.entity_id
_entity_poly.type
_entity_poly.pdbx_seq_one_letter_code
_entity_poly.pdbx_strand_id
1 'polypeptide(L)'
;MLRRLFRTQDRTAFYNRAHIIAASFLIGTTCVALCGLGHQLYKAKTEYLPDIRRRGKQRLEAALAIRQTEAELLEQQQSENKNQDSNIEKNQNEDEHGPSASNEDVTFDYSPIKYEYLDHTADIQIHSWGDSIEESFEQAAMGMFAYMTDTDLIENRDMKQIDIRADGDLQNLLFKFLCEWLEVYGTEDYFIPRKIEINLFDRNELRIIARGYGELFDLSRHTQGTEVKAITYSNMQIHEETSTHDIYVIVDI
;
A
#
# COMPACT_ATOMS: atom_id res chain seq x y z
N MET A 1 -40.03 -17.92 76.66
CA MET A 1 -38.95 -17.03 77.18
C MET A 1 -37.65 -17.65 76.71
N LEU A 2 -36.79 -17.09 75.86
CA LEU A 2 -36.31 -15.72 75.75
C LEU A 2 -35.72 -15.47 74.34
N ARG A 3 -35.77 -14.19 73.96
CA ARG A 3 -35.25 -13.55 72.75
C ARG A 3 -33.73 -13.32 72.82
N ARG A 4 -33.15 -13.12 71.62
CA ARG A 4 -31.99 -12.25 71.25
C ARG A 4 -30.57 -12.72 71.57
N LEU A 5 -29.75 -12.78 70.51
CA LEU A 5 -28.52 -11.98 70.26
C LEU A 5 -28.13 -12.19 68.78
N PHE A 6 -28.25 -11.18 67.91
CA PHE A 6 -27.12 -10.45 67.25
C PHE A 6 -25.92 -11.35 66.90
N ARG A 7 -25.35 -11.36 65.69
CA ARG A 7 -24.91 -10.18 64.93
C ARG A 7 -24.53 -10.57 63.49
N THR A 8 -24.94 -9.73 62.55
CA THR A 8 -24.43 -9.59 61.19
C THR A 8 -22.95 -9.19 61.21
N GLN A 9 -22.02 -10.12 61.07
CA GLN A 9 -20.60 -9.78 60.96
C GLN A 9 -19.79 -10.90 60.31
N ASP A 10 -20.05 -11.23 59.03
CA ASP A 10 -19.09 -12.05 58.28
C ASP A 10 -19.23 -12.05 56.74
N ARG A 11 -20.15 -11.26 56.16
CA ARG A 11 -20.29 -11.21 54.69
C ARG A 11 -19.28 -10.30 53.99
N THR A 12 -18.77 -9.28 54.67
CA THR A 12 -17.79 -8.32 54.13
C THR A 12 -16.37 -8.90 54.05
N ALA A 13 -15.98 -9.79 54.95
CA ALA A 13 -14.66 -10.43 54.95
C ALA A 13 -14.48 -11.42 53.79
N PHE A 14 -15.56 -12.13 53.41
CA PHE A 14 -15.54 -13.07 52.28
C PHE A 14 -15.47 -12.35 50.93
N TYR A 15 -16.21 -11.24 50.78
CA TYR A 15 -16.18 -10.42 49.57
C TYR A 15 -14.81 -9.77 49.33
N ASN A 16 -14.16 -9.26 50.38
CA ASN A 16 -12.83 -8.64 50.26
C ASN A 16 -11.74 -9.67 49.87
N ARG A 17 -11.81 -10.91 50.36
CA ARG A 17 -10.85 -11.96 49.98
C ARG A 17 -11.03 -12.42 48.52
N ALA A 18 -12.27 -12.52 48.04
CA ALA A 18 -12.54 -12.89 46.64
C ALA A 18 -12.07 -11.82 45.65
N HIS A 19 -12.29 -10.52 45.96
CA HIS A 19 -11.81 -9.42 45.12
C HIS A 19 -10.29 -9.31 45.07
N ILE A 20 -9.60 -9.56 46.19
CA ILE A 20 -8.13 -9.54 46.23
C ILE A 20 -7.56 -10.66 45.35
N ILE A 21 -8.12 -11.88 45.42
CA ILE A 21 -7.67 -13.01 44.59
C ILE A 21 -7.93 -12.74 43.10
N ALA A 22 -9.11 -12.20 42.75
CA ALA A 22 -9.44 -11.86 41.36
C ALA A 22 -8.54 -10.74 40.80
N ALA A 23 -8.23 -9.72 41.59
CA ALA A 23 -7.32 -8.64 41.21
C ALA A 23 -5.88 -9.15 41.00
N SER A 24 -5.40 -10.06 41.85
CA SER A 24 -4.07 -10.68 41.67
C SER A 24 -3.98 -11.52 40.40
N PHE A 25 -5.05 -12.21 39.99
CA PHE A 25 -5.09 -12.94 38.72
C PHE A 25 -5.10 -12.01 37.51
N LEU A 26 -5.88 -10.91 37.54
CA LEU A 26 -5.89 -9.93 36.45
C LEU A 26 -4.55 -9.19 36.28
N ILE A 27 -3.87 -8.86 37.39
CA ILE A 27 -2.55 -8.22 37.35
C ILE A 27 -1.49 -9.20 36.84
N GLY A 28 -1.59 -10.48 37.22
CA GLY A 28 -0.68 -11.53 36.74
C GLY A 28 -0.80 -11.79 35.24
N THR A 29 -2.03 -11.88 34.70
CA THR A 29 -2.24 -12.15 33.27
C THR A 29 -1.87 -10.95 32.38
N THR A 30 -2.12 -9.72 32.84
CA THR A 30 -1.72 -8.51 32.11
C THR A 30 -0.19 -8.33 32.06
N CYS A 31 0.54 -8.65 33.12
CA CYS A 31 2.01 -8.63 33.11
C CYS A 31 2.63 -9.64 32.13
N VAL A 32 2.06 -10.85 32.01
CA VAL A 32 2.56 -11.87 31.06
C VAL A 32 2.29 -11.44 29.60
N ALA A 33 1.13 -10.82 29.32
CA ALA A 33 0.81 -10.27 28.00
C ALA A 33 1.72 -9.10 27.61
N LEU A 34 2.00 -8.18 28.55
CA LEU A 34 2.93 -7.05 28.33
C LEU A 34 4.37 -7.51 28.08
N CYS A 35 4.84 -8.55 28.78
CA CYS A 35 6.15 -9.17 28.50
C CYS A 35 6.19 -9.82 27.10
N GLY A 36 5.11 -10.49 26.69
CA GLY A 36 5.01 -11.10 25.35
C GLY A 36 5.05 -10.05 24.23
N LEU A 37 4.29 -8.96 24.38
CA LEU A 37 4.30 -7.83 23.44
C LEU A 37 5.65 -7.12 23.41
N GLY A 38 6.29 -6.91 24.57
CA GLY A 38 7.63 -6.33 24.66
C GLY A 38 8.69 -7.16 23.95
N HIS A 39 8.64 -8.49 24.07
CA HIS A 39 9.55 -9.41 23.38
C HIS A 39 9.32 -9.43 21.86
N GLN A 40 8.07 -9.36 21.40
CA GLN A 40 7.73 -9.28 19.98
C GLN A 40 8.18 -7.95 19.36
N LEU A 41 7.94 -6.82 20.03
CA LEU A 41 8.40 -5.51 19.59
C LEU A 41 9.93 -5.40 19.60
N TYR A 42 10.59 -6.00 20.59
CA TYR A 42 12.05 -6.05 20.65
C TYR A 42 12.61 -6.84 19.46
N LYS A 43 12.08 -8.05 19.20
CA LYS A 43 12.46 -8.85 18.03
C LYS A 43 12.21 -8.12 16.71
N ALA A 44 11.04 -7.50 16.55
CA ALA A 44 10.72 -6.68 15.38
C ALA A 44 11.79 -5.60 15.14
N LYS A 45 12.24 -4.93 16.21
CA LYS A 45 13.20 -3.82 16.14
C LYS A 45 14.66 -4.24 15.96
N THR A 46 15.10 -5.31 16.62
CA THR A 46 16.52 -5.70 16.62
C THR A 46 16.87 -6.74 15.57
N GLU A 47 15.91 -7.57 15.15
CA GLU A 47 16.17 -8.73 14.29
C GLU A 47 15.51 -8.56 12.92
N TYR A 48 14.21 -8.25 12.87
CA TYR A 48 13.48 -8.18 11.60
C TYR A 48 13.78 -6.92 10.80
N LEU A 49 13.68 -5.72 11.41
CA LEU A 49 13.85 -4.45 10.69
C LEU A 49 15.24 -4.28 10.04
N PRO A 50 16.38 -4.61 10.68
CA PRO A 50 17.69 -4.52 10.04
C PRO A 50 17.86 -5.54 8.90
N ASP A 51 17.28 -6.73 9.05
CA ASP A 51 17.37 -7.80 8.05
C ASP A 51 16.50 -7.48 6.82
N ILE A 52 15.33 -6.87 7.01
CA ILE A 52 14.50 -6.33 5.92
C ILE A 52 15.26 -5.25 5.14
N ARG A 53 15.88 -4.27 5.85
CA ARG A 53 16.70 -3.23 5.19
C ARG A 53 17.89 -3.81 4.43
N ARG A 54 18.55 -4.82 4.99
CA ARG A 54 19.68 -5.50 4.34
C ARG A 54 19.23 -6.26 3.09
N ARG A 55 18.13 -7.00 3.17
CA ARG A 55 17.54 -7.71 2.02
C ARG A 55 17.05 -6.74 0.95
N GLY A 56 16.38 -5.65 1.32
CA GLY A 56 15.97 -4.58 0.40
C GLY A 56 17.16 -3.96 -0.33
N LYS A 57 18.25 -3.65 0.40
CA LYS A 57 19.48 -3.12 -0.19
C LYS A 57 20.12 -4.09 -1.20
N GLN A 58 20.20 -5.39 -0.85
CA GLN A 58 20.75 -6.42 -1.74
C GLN A 58 19.92 -6.61 -3.01
N ARG A 59 18.59 -6.51 -2.91
CA ARG A 59 17.68 -6.60 -4.06
C ARG A 59 17.77 -5.38 -4.96
N LEU A 60 17.87 -4.18 -4.39
CA LEU A 60 18.09 -2.94 -5.14
C LEU A 60 19.43 -2.98 -5.89
N GLU A 61 20.50 -3.41 -5.23
CA GLU A 61 21.82 -3.59 -5.87
C GLU A 61 21.75 -4.61 -7.03
N ALA A 62 21.01 -5.71 -6.86
CA ALA A 62 20.82 -6.70 -7.92
C ALA A 62 19.99 -6.14 -9.10
N ALA A 63 18.91 -5.41 -8.83
CA ALA A 63 18.07 -4.80 -9.85
C ALA A 63 18.83 -3.73 -10.66
N LEU A 64 19.66 -2.91 -9.98
CA LEU A 64 20.53 -1.94 -10.63
C LEU A 64 21.57 -2.63 -11.54
N ALA A 65 22.14 -3.76 -11.10
CA ALA A 65 23.09 -4.52 -11.92
C ALA A 65 22.43 -5.13 -13.17
N ILE A 66 21.19 -5.63 -13.05
CA ILE A 66 20.42 -6.15 -14.20
C ILE A 66 20.18 -5.02 -15.21
N ARG A 67 19.71 -3.85 -14.76
CA ARG A 67 19.50 -2.68 -15.64
C ARG A 67 20.78 -2.22 -16.35
N GLN A 68 21.91 -2.22 -15.65
CA GLN A 68 23.21 -1.90 -16.27
C GLN A 68 23.56 -2.91 -17.36
N THR A 69 23.35 -4.20 -17.10
CA THR A 69 23.59 -5.27 -18.08
C THR A 69 22.66 -5.16 -19.29
N GLU A 70 21.38 -4.84 -19.07
CA GLU A 70 20.39 -4.64 -20.14
C GLU A 70 20.73 -3.41 -21.00
N ALA A 71 21.18 -2.32 -20.38
CA ALA A 71 21.64 -1.12 -21.09
C ALA A 71 22.88 -1.42 -21.95
N GLU A 72 23.86 -2.15 -21.41
CA GLU A 72 25.05 -2.58 -22.16
C GLU A 72 24.69 -3.50 -23.35
N LEU A 73 23.73 -4.41 -23.16
CA LEU A 73 23.25 -5.30 -24.22
C LEU A 73 22.52 -4.52 -25.34
N LEU A 74 21.72 -3.53 -24.97
CA LEU A 74 21.04 -2.64 -25.92
C LEU A 74 22.04 -1.81 -26.73
N GLU A 75 23.09 -1.28 -26.10
CA GLU A 75 24.15 -0.56 -26.80
C GLU A 75 24.91 -1.47 -27.78
N GLN A 76 25.19 -2.72 -27.37
CA GLN A 76 25.81 -3.71 -28.25
C GLN A 76 24.92 -4.04 -29.46
N GLN A 77 23.63 -4.28 -29.25
CA GLN A 77 22.67 -4.53 -30.34
C GLN A 77 22.54 -3.34 -31.30
N GLN A 78 22.54 -2.10 -30.78
CA GLN A 78 22.54 -0.91 -31.61
C GLN A 78 23.83 -0.75 -32.43
N SER A 79 24.97 -1.16 -31.87
CA SER A 79 26.26 -1.15 -32.58
C SER A 79 26.34 -2.24 -33.67
N GLU A 80 25.74 -3.41 -33.44
CA GLU A 80 25.65 -4.50 -34.40
C GLU A 80 24.69 -4.17 -35.56
N ASN A 81 23.54 -3.58 -35.26
CA ASN A 81 22.59 -3.13 -36.28
C ASN A 81 23.18 -2.02 -37.17
N LYS A 82 23.93 -1.06 -36.61
CA LYS A 82 24.68 -0.06 -37.40
C LYS A 82 25.75 -0.67 -38.32
N ASN A 83 26.35 -1.79 -37.91
CA ASN A 83 27.30 -2.53 -38.74
C ASN A 83 26.62 -3.41 -39.81
N GLN A 84 25.34 -3.75 -39.64
CA GLN A 84 24.51 -4.39 -40.67
C GLN A 84 23.93 -3.38 -41.67
N ASP A 85 23.46 -2.22 -41.22
CA ASP A 85 22.90 -1.18 -42.11
C ASP A 85 23.97 -0.58 -43.04
N SER A 86 25.21 -0.44 -42.57
CA SER A 86 26.35 -0.02 -43.40
C SER A 86 26.79 -1.06 -44.45
N ASN A 87 26.27 -2.30 -44.39
CA ASN A 87 26.46 -3.33 -45.42
C ASN A 87 25.26 -3.46 -46.38
N ILE A 88 24.12 -2.80 -46.13
CA ILE A 88 22.92 -2.86 -46.97
C ILE A 88 22.81 -1.66 -47.94
N GLU A 89 23.46 -0.52 -47.65
CA GLU A 89 23.50 0.66 -48.54
C GLU A 89 24.37 0.52 -49.82
N LYS A 90 24.46 -0.69 -50.41
CA LYS A 90 25.10 -0.88 -51.71
C LYS A 90 24.30 -1.64 -52.76
N ASN A 91 23.04 -2.01 -52.54
CA ASN A 91 22.25 -2.58 -53.63
C ASN A 91 20.78 -2.12 -53.63
N GLN A 92 20.52 -1.29 -54.65
CA GLN A 92 19.35 -1.31 -55.52
C GLN A 92 18.06 -0.63 -55.04
N ASN A 93 17.80 0.48 -55.74
CA ASN A 93 16.50 1.03 -56.10
C ASN A 93 15.54 -0.07 -56.59
N GLU A 94 14.29 -0.02 -56.17
CA GLU A 94 13.05 0.00 -57.00
C GLU A 94 11.82 -0.34 -56.11
N ASP A 95 10.81 0.52 -56.24
CA ASP A 95 9.35 0.33 -56.12
C ASP A 95 8.75 -0.68 -55.12
N GLU A 96 7.91 -0.21 -54.19
CA GLU A 96 6.45 -0.48 -54.19
C GLU A 96 5.75 -0.02 -52.89
N HIS A 97 4.43 0.13 -53.03
CA HIS A 97 3.43 0.74 -52.17
C HIS A 97 3.05 -0.12 -50.95
N GLY A 98 2.92 0.46 -49.74
CA GLY A 98 2.36 -0.23 -48.58
C GLY A 98 2.15 0.71 -47.38
N PRO A 99 1.05 0.59 -46.62
CA PRO A 99 0.50 1.70 -45.83
C PRO A 99 1.30 1.96 -44.56
N SER A 100 1.54 3.24 -44.29
CA SER A 100 2.06 3.73 -43.02
C SER A 100 1.14 3.30 -41.89
N ALA A 101 1.60 2.37 -41.06
CA ALA A 101 0.99 2.07 -39.78
C ALA A 101 0.95 3.37 -38.96
N SER A 102 -0.25 3.89 -38.76
CA SER A 102 -0.49 4.91 -37.76
C SER A 102 -0.08 4.35 -36.41
N ASN A 103 0.91 4.98 -35.78
CA ASN A 103 1.10 4.86 -34.34
C ASN A 103 -0.20 5.33 -33.70
N GLU A 104 -1.01 4.38 -33.25
CA GLU A 104 -2.14 4.68 -32.39
C GLU A 104 -1.53 5.20 -31.08
N ASP A 105 -1.48 6.53 -30.94
CA ASP A 105 -1.32 7.18 -29.65
C ASP A 105 -2.45 6.65 -28.76
N VAL A 106 -2.12 5.68 -27.92
CA VAL A 106 -3.02 5.23 -26.85
C VAL A 106 -3.16 6.40 -25.91
N THR A 107 -4.17 7.23 -26.14
CA THR A 107 -4.57 8.29 -25.22
C THR A 107 -5.07 7.59 -23.96
N PHE A 108 -4.18 7.44 -22.98
CA PHE A 108 -4.60 7.05 -21.64
C PHE A 108 -5.53 8.14 -21.12
N ASP A 109 -6.82 7.81 -21.03
CA ASP A 109 -7.80 8.63 -20.34
C ASP A 109 -7.43 8.60 -18.85
N TYR A 110 -6.84 9.69 -18.37
CA TYR A 110 -6.47 9.84 -16.98
C TYR A 110 -7.74 10.16 -16.19
N SER A 111 -8.11 9.26 -15.29
CA SER A 111 -9.26 9.48 -14.40
C SER A 111 -9.09 10.82 -13.67
N PRO A 112 -10.16 11.62 -13.53
CA PRO A 112 -10.08 12.88 -12.81
C PRO A 112 -9.60 12.65 -11.38
N ILE A 113 -8.83 13.60 -10.85
CA ILE A 113 -8.39 13.59 -9.45
C ILE A 113 -9.62 13.78 -8.57
N LYS A 114 -9.96 12.74 -7.79
CA LYS A 114 -11.10 12.73 -6.86
C LYS A 114 -10.64 12.41 -5.44
N TYR A 115 -9.61 13.12 -4.99
CA TYR A 115 -9.14 13.11 -3.62
C TYR A 115 -8.68 14.49 -3.18
N GLU A 116 -8.68 14.73 -1.88
CA GLU A 116 -8.12 15.90 -1.23
C GLU A 116 -7.44 15.52 0.09
N TYR A 117 -6.65 16.44 0.62
CA TYR A 117 -5.94 16.26 1.87
C TYR A 117 -6.52 17.19 2.94
N LEU A 118 -6.84 16.62 4.10
CA LEU A 118 -7.35 17.36 5.25
C LEU A 118 -6.29 17.38 6.35
N ASP A 119 -6.16 18.54 7.00
CA ASP A 119 -5.21 18.72 8.10
C ASP A 119 -5.57 17.83 9.29
N HIS A 120 -4.65 16.95 9.67
CA HIS A 120 -4.67 16.19 10.91
C HIS A 120 -3.43 16.53 11.74
N THR A 121 -3.54 16.52 13.08
CA THR A 121 -2.57 17.21 13.95
C THR A 121 -1.09 16.80 13.79
N ALA A 122 -0.82 15.58 13.33
CA ALA A 122 0.54 15.05 13.16
C ALA A 122 0.72 14.18 11.89
N ASP A 123 -0.37 13.92 11.18
CA ASP A 123 -0.47 12.97 10.06
C ASP A 123 -1.24 13.66 8.94
N ILE A 124 -1.53 12.96 7.83
CA ILE A 124 -2.45 13.47 6.82
C ILE A 124 -3.70 12.59 6.74
N GLN A 125 -4.86 13.22 6.61
CA GLN A 125 -6.09 12.53 6.27
C GLN A 125 -6.35 12.67 4.77
N ILE A 126 -6.41 11.54 4.08
CA ILE A 126 -6.80 11.44 2.68
C ILE A 126 -8.33 11.30 2.67
N HIS A 127 -8.98 12.22 1.97
CA HIS A 127 -10.39 12.14 1.62
C HIS A 127 -10.49 11.81 0.14
N SER A 128 -11.16 10.72 -0.23
CA SER A 128 -11.39 10.32 -1.63
C SER A 128 -12.85 10.05 -1.91
N TRP A 129 -13.25 10.21 -3.17
CA TRP A 129 -14.62 10.03 -3.61
C TRP A 129 -14.69 9.49 -5.04
N GLY A 130 -15.88 9.05 -5.45
CA GLY A 130 -16.10 8.39 -6.73
C GLY A 130 -17.57 8.17 -7.07
N ASP A 131 -17.82 7.94 -8.35
CA ASP A 131 -19.13 7.56 -8.86
C ASP A 131 -19.51 6.15 -8.40
N SER A 132 -18.52 5.37 -7.93
CA SER A 132 -18.69 4.10 -7.23
C SER A 132 -17.73 3.96 -6.05
N ILE A 133 -17.97 2.96 -5.19
CA ILE A 133 -17.07 2.66 -4.07
C ILE A 133 -15.69 2.23 -4.57
N GLU A 134 -15.64 1.52 -5.70
CA GLU A 134 -14.42 1.03 -6.32
C GLU A 134 -13.54 2.21 -6.74
N GLU A 135 -14.13 3.20 -7.41
CA GLU A 135 -13.41 4.43 -7.78
C GLU A 135 -12.91 5.16 -6.53
N SER A 136 -13.70 5.20 -5.46
CA SER A 136 -13.27 5.85 -4.20
C SER A 136 -12.08 5.14 -3.55
N PHE A 137 -12.02 3.80 -3.63
CA PHE A 137 -10.86 3.00 -3.21
C PHE A 137 -9.64 3.29 -4.08
N GLU A 138 -9.80 3.26 -5.40
CA GLU A 138 -8.72 3.59 -6.37
C GLU A 138 -8.14 4.98 -6.08
N GLN A 139 -9.02 5.97 -5.86
CA GLN A 139 -8.64 7.36 -5.58
C GLN A 139 -7.99 7.51 -4.19
N ALA A 140 -8.35 6.70 -3.19
CA ALA A 140 -7.65 6.68 -1.91
C ALA A 140 -6.18 6.25 -2.09
N ALA A 141 -5.94 5.21 -2.90
CA ALA A 141 -4.59 4.75 -3.20
C ALA A 141 -3.83 5.74 -4.08
N MET A 142 -4.48 6.35 -5.08
CA MET A 142 -3.87 7.42 -5.88
C MET A 142 -3.51 8.64 -5.02
N GLY A 143 -4.38 9.04 -4.09
CA GLY A 143 -4.11 10.12 -3.14
C GLY A 143 -2.92 9.84 -2.23
N MET A 144 -2.73 8.58 -1.83
CA MET A 144 -1.54 8.15 -1.08
C MET A 144 -0.27 8.34 -1.91
N PHE A 145 -0.22 7.83 -3.15
CA PHE A 145 0.97 7.95 -4.00
C PHE A 145 1.27 9.38 -4.45
N ALA A 146 0.23 10.17 -4.73
CA ALA A 146 0.36 11.59 -5.06
C ALA A 146 0.94 12.44 -3.91
N TYR A 147 0.81 11.96 -2.67
CA TYR A 147 1.46 12.60 -1.52
C TYR A 147 2.98 12.32 -1.47
N MET A 148 3.39 11.18 -2.04
CA MET A 148 4.77 10.69 -2.04
C MET A 148 5.58 11.23 -3.23
N THR A 149 4.94 11.46 -4.38
CA THR A 149 5.59 11.99 -5.58
C THR A 149 4.57 12.62 -6.54
N ASP A 150 5.05 13.44 -7.48
CA ASP A 150 4.24 13.94 -8.58
C ASP A 150 3.92 12.80 -9.56
N THR A 151 2.67 12.32 -9.53
CA THR A 151 2.20 11.20 -10.34
C THR A 151 2.14 11.50 -11.84
N ASP A 152 2.16 12.78 -12.24
CA ASP A 152 2.15 13.15 -13.66
C ASP A 152 3.47 12.82 -14.37
N LEU A 153 4.56 12.71 -13.61
CA LEU A 153 5.89 12.35 -14.11
C LEU A 153 6.07 10.85 -14.34
N ILE A 154 5.16 10.03 -13.80
CA ILE A 154 5.19 8.58 -13.89
C ILE A 154 4.68 8.13 -15.27
N GLU A 155 5.34 7.18 -15.91
CA GLU A 155 4.89 6.59 -17.17
C GLU A 155 4.25 5.20 -16.94
N ASN A 156 3.27 4.83 -17.77
CA ASN A 156 2.59 3.53 -17.70
C ASN A 156 3.41 2.42 -18.41
N ARG A 157 4.61 2.14 -17.92
CA ARG A 157 5.54 1.18 -18.56
C ARG A 157 5.34 -0.25 -18.08
N ASP A 158 5.03 -0.39 -16.81
CA ASP A 158 4.86 -1.65 -16.10
C ASP A 158 3.45 -1.76 -15.52
N MET A 159 3.05 -3.00 -15.20
CA MET A 159 1.80 -3.30 -14.52
C MET A 159 2.04 -4.23 -13.34
N LYS A 160 1.44 -3.89 -12.20
CA LYS A 160 1.37 -4.74 -11.00
C LYS A 160 -0.08 -5.07 -10.70
N GLN A 161 -0.32 -6.30 -10.27
CA GLN A 161 -1.65 -6.75 -9.85
C GLN A 161 -1.59 -7.23 -8.41
N ILE A 162 -2.55 -6.80 -7.61
CA ILE A 162 -2.77 -7.29 -6.24
C ILE A 162 -4.09 -8.09 -6.18
N ASP A 163 -4.13 -9.10 -5.29
CA ASP A 163 -5.31 -9.92 -5.01
C ASP A 163 -5.50 -10.00 -3.50
N ILE A 164 -6.41 -9.18 -2.99
CA ILE A 164 -6.62 -8.96 -1.57
C ILE A 164 -7.88 -9.68 -1.13
N ARG A 165 -7.81 -10.34 0.03
CA ARG A 165 -8.98 -10.83 0.77
C ARG A 165 -8.95 -10.29 2.19
N ALA A 166 -10.08 -9.78 2.64
CA ALA A 166 -10.29 -9.33 4.02
C ALA A 166 -11.33 -10.17 4.73
N ASP A 167 -11.26 -10.15 6.06
CA ASP A 167 -12.29 -10.72 6.92
C ASP A 167 -13.00 -9.58 7.64
N GLY A 168 -14.25 -9.79 8.07
CA GLY A 168 -14.97 -8.82 8.89
C GLY A 168 -15.73 -7.80 8.04
N ASP A 169 -15.12 -6.64 7.77
CA ASP A 169 -15.81 -5.48 7.20
C ASP A 169 -15.05 -4.80 6.06
N LEU A 170 -15.72 -3.81 5.46
CA LEU A 170 -15.20 -3.02 4.35
C LEU A 170 -14.01 -2.13 4.73
N GLN A 171 -13.91 -1.73 6.02
CA GLN A 171 -12.79 -0.94 6.51
C GLN A 171 -11.51 -1.76 6.53
N ASN A 172 -11.56 -3.01 6.98
CA ASN A 172 -10.44 -3.92 6.90
C ASN A 172 -10.04 -4.22 5.45
N LEU A 173 -11.01 -4.28 4.53
CA LEU A 173 -10.71 -4.43 3.10
C LEU A 173 -9.96 -3.21 2.53
N LEU A 174 -10.40 -1.99 2.85
CA LEU A 174 -9.69 -0.76 2.48
C LEU A 174 -8.29 -0.71 3.08
N PHE A 175 -8.17 -1.03 4.37
CA PHE A 175 -6.90 -1.06 5.07
C PHE A 175 -5.90 -2.01 4.38
N LYS A 176 -6.31 -3.25 4.11
CA LYS A 176 -5.45 -4.23 3.42
C LYS A 176 -5.11 -3.78 1.99
N PHE A 177 -6.09 -3.22 1.27
CA PHE A 177 -5.89 -2.72 -0.08
C PHE A 177 -4.80 -1.63 -0.14
N LEU A 178 -4.86 -0.63 0.74
CA LEU A 178 -3.86 0.43 0.81
C LEU A 178 -2.50 -0.07 1.32
N CYS A 179 -2.50 -0.96 2.32
CA CYS A 179 -1.27 -1.57 2.83
C CYS A 179 -0.52 -2.36 1.76
N GLU A 180 -1.21 -3.15 0.94
CA GLU A 180 -0.57 -3.92 -0.13
C GLU A 180 0.05 -3.00 -1.19
N TRP A 181 -0.67 -1.95 -1.61
CA TRP A 181 -0.10 -0.96 -2.52
C TRP A 181 1.14 -0.27 -1.93
N LEU A 182 1.09 0.07 -0.63
CA LEU A 182 2.23 0.63 0.07
C LEU A 182 3.40 -0.38 0.15
N GLU A 183 3.12 -1.67 0.29
CA GLU A 183 4.14 -2.74 0.30
C GLU A 183 4.78 -2.95 -1.08
N VAL A 184 3.99 -2.89 -2.16
CA VAL A 184 4.46 -2.92 -3.55
C VAL A 184 5.51 -1.81 -3.81
N TYR A 185 5.30 -0.64 -3.21
CA TYR A 185 6.29 0.44 -3.20
C TYR A 185 7.45 0.17 -2.22
N GLY A 186 7.17 -0.15 -0.96
CA GLY A 186 8.19 -0.15 0.10
C GLY A 186 9.11 -1.38 0.14
N THR A 187 8.64 -2.54 -0.30
CA THR A 187 9.33 -3.84 -0.06
C THR A 187 9.58 -4.66 -1.31
N GLU A 188 8.71 -4.55 -2.33
CA GLU A 188 8.85 -5.34 -3.54
C GLU A 188 9.82 -4.68 -4.53
N ASP A 189 9.35 -3.65 -5.25
CA ASP A 189 10.05 -3.15 -6.44
C ASP A 189 10.23 -1.62 -6.48
N TYR A 190 9.72 -0.87 -5.49
CA TYR A 190 9.56 0.59 -5.57
C TYR A 190 8.65 1.02 -6.73
N PHE A 191 7.65 0.20 -7.05
CA PHE A 191 6.69 0.52 -8.09
C PHE A 191 5.75 1.63 -7.62
N ILE A 192 5.58 2.66 -8.45
CA ILE A 192 4.60 3.73 -8.25
C ILE A 192 3.59 3.68 -9.39
N PRO A 193 2.29 3.49 -9.09
CA PRO A 193 1.26 3.57 -10.09
C PRO A 193 0.94 5.04 -10.44
N ARG A 194 0.75 5.29 -11.73
CA ARG A 194 0.05 6.48 -12.25
C ARG A 194 -1.45 6.27 -12.34
N LYS A 195 -1.90 5.02 -12.45
CA LYS A 195 -3.32 4.65 -12.45
C LYS A 195 -3.50 3.35 -11.69
N ILE A 196 -4.56 3.28 -10.89
CA ILE A 196 -5.02 2.05 -10.24
C ILE A 196 -6.44 1.78 -10.72
N GLU A 197 -6.72 0.54 -11.09
CA GLU A 197 -8.02 0.06 -11.54
C GLU A 197 -8.39 -1.22 -10.78
N ILE A 198 -9.56 -1.24 -10.15
CA ILE A 198 -10.14 -2.42 -9.51
C ILE A 198 -10.93 -3.19 -10.57
N ASN A 199 -10.42 -4.37 -10.94
CA ASN A 199 -11.07 -5.23 -11.92
C ASN A 199 -12.11 -6.17 -11.30
N LEU A 200 -12.02 -6.44 -10.00
CA LEU A 200 -12.98 -7.23 -9.23
C LEU A 200 -13.16 -6.61 -7.85
N PHE A 201 -14.41 -6.37 -7.47
CA PHE A 201 -14.79 -5.98 -6.12
C PHE A 201 -15.92 -6.89 -5.64
N ASP A 202 -15.58 -7.97 -4.93
CA ASP A 202 -16.55 -8.91 -4.38
C ASP A 202 -16.83 -8.57 -2.92
N ARG A 203 -18.05 -8.08 -2.66
CA ARG A 203 -18.51 -7.70 -1.32
C ARG A 203 -18.85 -8.91 -0.43
N ASN A 204 -19.23 -10.04 -1.02
CA ASN A 204 -19.60 -11.23 -0.26
C ASN A 204 -18.35 -11.95 0.25
N GLU A 205 -17.32 -12.02 -0.59
CA GLU A 205 -16.02 -12.61 -0.23
C GLU A 205 -15.03 -11.59 0.36
N LEU A 206 -15.40 -10.29 0.40
CA LEU A 206 -14.51 -9.19 0.74
C LEU A 206 -13.17 -9.28 0.01
N ARG A 207 -13.25 -9.38 -1.32
CA ARG A 207 -12.09 -9.60 -2.20
C ARG A 207 -11.96 -8.49 -3.23
N ILE A 208 -10.73 -8.00 -3.41
CA ILE A 208 -10.37 -7.04 -4.45
C ILE A 208 -9.28 -7.63 -5.33
N ILE A 209 -9.46 -7.55 -6.66
CA ILE A 209 -8.35 -7.70 -7.61
C ILE A 209 -8.17 -6.34 -8.28
N ALA A 210 -6.99 -5.76 -8.15
CA ALA A 210 -6.68 -4.45 -8.70
C ALA A 210 -5.37 -4.48 -9.48
N ARG A 211 -5.29 -3.64 -10.51
CA ARG A 211 -4.11 -3.43 -11.36
C ARG A 211 -3.65 -1.99 -11.24
N GLY A 212 -2.35 -1.82 -11.05
CA GLY A 212 -1.65 -0.56 -11.06
C GLY A 212 -0.80 -0.49 -12.31
N TYR A 213 -0.90 0.61 -13.04
CA TYR A 213 -0.09 0.91 -14.22
C TYR A 213 0.84 2.07 -13.87
N GLY A 214 2.13 1.90 -14.12
CA GLY A 214 3.14 2.87 -13.69
C GLY A 214 4.54 2.38 -13.98
N GLU A 215 5.50 2.78 -13.15
CA GLU A 215 6.89 2.36 -13.31
C GLU A 215 7.62 2.36 -11.95
N LEU A 216 8.86 1.88 -11.94
CA LEU A 216 9.69 1.92 -10.74
C LEU A 216 10.16 3.34 -10.44
N PHE A 217 10.18 3.70 -9.16
CA PHE A 217 10.58 5.02 -8.70
C PHE A 217 12.03 5.33 -9.07
N ASP A 218 12.25 6.48 -9.71
CA ASP A 218 13.55 6.98 -10.14
C ASP A 218 13.79 8.36 -9.54
N LEU A 219 14.79 8.47 -8.65
CA LEU A 219 15.17 9.70 -7.97
C LEU A 219 15.64 10.82 -8.92
N SER A 220 16.05 10.49 -10.15
CA SER A 220 16.48 11.48 -11.14
C SER A 220 15.32 12.13 -11.89
N ARG A 221 14.16 11.45 -11.93
CA ARG A 221 12.98 11.88 -12.69
C ARG A 221 11.83 12.30 -11.80
N HIS A 222 11.59 11.56 -10.72
CA HIS A 222 10.41 11.72 -9.88
C HIS A 222 10.73 12.60 -8.66
N THR A 223 9.82 13.51 -8.34
CA THR A 223 9.97 14.42 -7.20
C THR A 223 9.87 13.64 -5.89
N GLN A 224 10.74 13.94 -4.92
CA GLN A 224 10.58 13.38 -3.57
C GLN A 224 9.59 14.23 -2.77
N GLY A 225 8.39 13.68 -2.58
CA GLY A 225 7.40 14.20 -1.63
C GLY A 225 7.64 13.64 -0.23
N THR A 226 6.56 13.39 0.51
CA THR A 226 6.63 12.84 1.86
C THR A 226 6.37 11.34 1.83
N GLU A 227 7.26 10.55 2.44
CA GLU A 227 7.07 9.11 2.55
C GLU A 227 5.87 8.78 3.44
N VAL A 228 5.00 7.87 2.99
CA VAL A 228 3.96 7.28 3.83
C VAL A 228 4.54 6.03 4.50
N LYS A 229 4.46 5.96 5.82
CA LYS A 229 5.02 4.87 6.64
C LYS A 229 4.01 3.76 6.91
N ALA A 230 2.75 4.14 7.15
CA ALA A 230 1.71 3.19 7.51
C ALA A 230 0.30 3.73 7.24
N ILE A 231 -0.62 2.82 6.94
CA ILE A 231 -2.06 3.09 6.94
C ILE A 231 -2.59 2.87 8.36
N THR A 232 -3.58 3.65 8.80
CA THR A 232 -4.15 3.54 10.14
C THR A 232 -5.65 3.34 10.13
N TYR A 233 -6.18 2.65 11.15
CA TYR A 233 -7.62 2.58 11.42
C TYR A 233 -8.16 3.84 12.11
N SER A 234 -7.27 4.76 12.50
CA SER A 234 -7.64 5.97 13.23
C SER A 234 -8.58 6.82 12.38
N ASN A 235 -9.82 6.97 12.84
CA ASN A 235 -10.85 7.73 12.14
C ASN A 235 -11.07 7.29 10.67
N MET A 236 -10.91 5.99 10.39
CA MET A 236 -11.25 5.44 9.07
C MET A 236 -12.76 5.46 8.88
N GLN A 237 -13.24 6.02 7.78
CA GLN A 237 -14.66 6.15 7.48
C GLN A 237 -14.92 5.81 6.02
N ILE A 238 -16.04 5.12 5.79
CA ILE A 238 -16.54 4.79 4.45
C ILE A 238 -18.02 5.17 4.45
N HIS A 239 -18.38 6.15 3.64
CA HIS A 239 -19.74 6.70 3.55
C HIS A 239 -20.35 6.31 2.20
N GLU A 240 -20.85 5.09 2.11
CA GLU A 240 -21.41 4.54 0.85
C GLU A 240 -22.75 5.17 0.45
N GLU A 241 -23.47 5.77 1.40
CA GLU A 241 -24.82 6.29 1.18
C GLU A 241 -24.83 7.70 0.57
N THR A 242 -23.66 8.33 0.39
CA THR A 242 -23.55 9.62 -0.28
C THR A 242 -23.58 9.44 -1.80
N SER A 243 -23.86 10.51 -2.53
CA SER A 243 -23.81 10.48 -4.00
C SER A 243 -22.42 10.19 -4.56
N THR A 244 -21.38 10.30 -3.73
CA THR A 244 -19.97 10.29 -4.11
C THR A 244 -19.15 9.23 -3.36
N HIS A 245 -19.77 8.37 -2.55
CA HIS A 245 -19.15 7.24 -1.86
C HIS A 245 -17.88 7.60 -1.07
N ASP A 246 -17.94 8.64 -0.22
CA ASP A 246 -16.75 9.26 0.36
C ASP A 246 -15.97 8.35 1.32
N ILE A 247 -14.65 8.35 1.22
CA ILE A 247 -13.72 7.59 2.07
C ILE A 247 -12.76 8.54 2.76
N TYR A 248 -12.54 8.32 4.05
CA TYR A 248 -11.58 9.06 4.86
C TYR A 248 -10.59 8.08 5.49
N VAL A 249 -9.30 8.27 5.25
CA VAL A 249 -8.23 7.45 5.82
C VAL A 249 -7.08 8.31 6.31
N ILE A 250 -6.58 8.02 7.51
CA ILE A 250 -5.39 8.69 8.06
C ILE A 250 -4.16 7.82 7.79
N VAL A 251 -3.10 8.43 7.28
CA VAL A 251 -1.82 7.78 7.02
C VAL A 251 -0.69 8.44 7.82
N ASP A 252 0.18 7.62 8.39
CA ASP A 252 1.41 8.03 9.10
C ASP A 252 2.48 8.40 8.09
N ILE A 253 3.10 9.56 8.25
CA ILE A 253 4.09 10.16 7.34
C ILE A 253 5.42 10.44 8.05
#